data_AF-A0A948BRD9-F1
#
_entry.id   AF-A0A948BRD9-F1
#
_cell.length_a   1.000
_cell.length_b   1.000
_cell.length_c   1.000
_cell.angle_alpha   90.00
_cell.angle_beta   90.00
_cell.angle_gamma   90.00
#
_symmetry.space_group_name_H-M   'P 1'
#
loop_
_entity.id
_entity.type
_entity.pdbx_description
1 polymer ?
#
loop_
_entity_poly.entity_id
_entity_poly.type
_entity_poly.pdbx_seq_one_letter_code
_entity_poly.pdbx_strand_id
1 'polypeptide(L)'
;MINNFVTLFEDVLEIFVFLGEYSIFWMPIVLGIALWKMWRAYLLKQYLSQTKWVLLEIKLPKEIKKTPLAMEVVLAVLYQSGAGEWYEQLLTGRVMNWFSLELVSLGGSVHFFIRTPQLFKGLVESQIYSQYPSVEIYEVPDYTRYVNYKKENTEWEMWGQEYKLKKEDAYPIKTYVDFGLDKEGAKDEEKVDPITPTLEFFGSLEQDEQLWLQILIQPAKARAGVPGKWWKKCNWRDEGQNLIDRIIEKSRLPSGDFKLTPTNEEIIKALERNISKLGFDCGIRTIYWAKKTREFDSSKIKALLGLFTQYNSNTLNAFGVAFTIGFDFPWQDFRDIRTKEQKQRLFNAYKRRSYFYPPRKCKPFVLNMEELATIYHFPGQVAETPTFGRIESRKGEPPSNLPI
;
A
#
# COMPACT_ATOMS: atom_id res chain seq x y z
N MET A 1 -29.30 -48.59 4.96
CA MET A 1 -29.03 -47.17 4.65
C MET A 1 -29.72 -46.23 5.65
N ILE A 2 -31.03 -46.38 5.89
CA ILE A 2 -31.77 -45.58 6.90
C ILE A 2 -31.28 -45.84 8.32
N ASN A 3 -31.10 -47.10 8.73
CA ASN A 3 -30.62 -47.42 10.09
C ASN A 3 -29.22 -46.84 10.38
N ASN A 4 -28.31 -46.87 9.40
CA ASN A 4 -26.97 -46.27 9.54
C ASN A 4 -27.02 -44.73 9.66
N PHE A 5 -28.06 -44.08 9.11
CA PHE A 5 -28.26 -42.64 9.23
C PHE A 5 -28.85 -42.27 10.60
N VAL A 6 -29.76 -43.10 11.12
CA VAL A 6 -30.35 -42.91 12.46
C VAL A 6 -29.28 -43.11 13.55
N THR A 7 -28.46 -44.16 13.46
CA THR A 7 -27.37 -44.37 14.43
C THR A 7 -26.36 -43.23 14.38
N LEU A 8 -26.00 -42.74 13.18
CA LEU A 8 -25.11 -41.59 13.05
C LEU A 8 -25.72 -40.31 13.66
N PHE A 9 -27.04 -40.15 13.58
CA PHE A 9 -27.73 -39.01 14.20
C PHE A 9 -27.78 -39.13 15.73
N GLU A 10 -27.98 -40.33 16.26
CA GLU A 10 -27.92 -40.62 17.71
C GLU A 10 -26.51 -40.39 18.27
N ASP A 11 -25.47 -40.89 17.59
CA ASP A 11 -24.07 -40.66 17.96
C ASP A 11 -23.72 -39.15 18.01
N VAL A 12 -24.23 -38.38 17.05
CA VAL A 12 -24.05 -36.92 17.01
C VAL A 12 -24.80 -36.24 18.16
N LEU A 13 -26.01 -36.70 18.49
CA LEU A 13 -26.78 -36.20 19.63
C LEU A 13 -26.07 -36.47 20.96
N GLU A 14 -25.51 -37.66 21.15
CA GLU A 14 -24.74 -38.00 22.35
C GLU A 14 -23.51 -37.09 22.50
N ILE A 15 -22.81 -36.78 21.40
CA ILE A 15 -21.70 -35.81 21.41
C ILE A 15 -22.17 -34.43 21.88
N PHE A 16 -23.33 -33.94 21.43
CA PHE A 16 -23.86 -32.65 21.86
C PHE A 16 -24.30 -32.64 23.32
N VAL A 17 -24.93 -33.72 23.80
CA VAL A 17 -25.31 -33.88 25.21
C VAL A 17 -24.06 -33.89 26.10
N PHE A 18 -23.04 -34.68 25.72
CA PHE A 18 -21.75 -34.69 26.40
C PHE A 18 -21.11 -33.29 26.42
N LEU A 19 -21.03 -32.60 25.29
CA LEU A 19 -20.52 -31.22 25.24
C LEU A 19 -21.31 -30.27 26.16
N GLY A 20 -22.63 -30.45 26.25
CA GLY A 20 -23.52 -29.71 27.14
C GLY A 20 -23.26 -29.98 28.63
N GLU A 21 -23.08 -31.25 29.03
CA GLU A 21 -22.80 -31.63 30.42
C GLU A 21 -21.46 -31.07 30.91
N TYR A 22 -20.41 -31.15 30.08
CA TYR A 22 -19.09 -30.61 30.41
C TYR A 22 -18.95 -29.09 30.11
N SER A 23 -20.04 -28.43 29.71
CA SER A 23 -20.05 -27.01 29.35
C SER A 23 -19.55 -26.11 30.47
N ILE A 24 -19.79 -26.46 31.74
CA ILE A 24 -19.29 -25.69 32.88
C ILE A 24 -17.76 -25.57 32.92
N PHE A 25 -17.02 -26.51 32.33
CA PHE A 25 -15.55 -26.50 32.31
C PHE A 25 -14.99 -25.71 31.11
N TRP A 26 -15.57 -25.86 29.93
CA TRP A 26 -15.06 -25.22 28.71
C TRP A 26 -15.72 -23.87 28.39
N MET A 27 -16.99 -23.65 28.77
CA MET A 27 -17.71 -22.40 28.51
C MET A 27 -17.05 -21.18 29.15
N PRO A 28 -16.61 -21.18 30.43
CA PRO A 28 -15.94 -20.03 31.01
C PRO A 28 -14.66 -19.65 30.24
N ILE A 29 -13.92 -20.63 29.73
CA ILE A 29 -12.71 -20.42 28.94
C ILE A 29 -13.08 -19.80 27.58
N VAL A 30 -14.06 -20.37 26.89
CA VAL A 30 -14.53 -19.87 25.58
C VAL A 30 -15.09 -18.45 25.71
N LEU A 31 -15.93 -18.20 26.73
CA LEU A 31 -16.49 -16.88 27.04
C LEU A 31 -15.39 -15.89 27.42
N GLY A 32 -14.41 -16.29 28.23
CA GLY A 32 -13.25 -15.47 28.59
C GLY A 32 -12.45 -15.05 27.36
N ILE A 33 -12.17 -15.98 26.43
CA ILE A 33 -11.49 -15.69 25.17
C ILE A 33 -12.33 -14.76 24.28
N ALA A 34 -13.65 -15.00 24.19
CA ALA A 34 -14.56 -14.19 23.40
C ALA A 34 -14.66 -12.75 23.93
N LEU A 35 -14.88 -12.60 25.24
CA LEU A 35 -14.92 -11.31 25.93
C LEU A 35 -13.59 -10.57 25.78
N TRP A 36 -12.45 -11.26 25.95
CA TRP A 36 -11.14 -10.67 25.71
C TRP A 36 -10.99 -10.17 24.28
N LYS A 37 -11.35 -10.97 23.27
CA LYS A 37 -11.31 -10.54 21.86
C LYS A 37 -12.22 -9.35 21.59
N MET A 38 -13.43 -9.34 22.15
CA MET A 38 -14.38 -8.23 22.02
C MET A 38 -13.84 -6.95 22.68
N TRP A 39 -13.29 -7.06 23.90
CA TRP A 39 -12.66 -5.96 24.62
C TRP A 39 -11.48 -5.38 23.84
N ARG A 40 -10.59 -6.23 23.32
CA ARG A 40 -9.48 -5.82 22.45
C ARG A 40 -9.96 -5.11 21.19
N ALA A 41 -11.02 -5.61 20.57
CA ALA A 41 -11.61 -4.96 19.39
C ALA A 41 -12.28 -3.62 19.73
N TYR A 42 -12.89 -3.50 20.92
CA TYR A 42 -13.46 -2.24 21.43
C TYR A 42 -12.38 -1.19 21.66
N LEU A 43 -11.33 -1.52 22.42
CA LEU A 43 -10.20 -0.61 22.68
C LEU A 43 -9.55 -0.13 21.38
N LEU A 44 -9.32 -1.05 20.44
CA LEU A 44 -8.77 -0.72 19.13
C LEU A 44 -9.69 0.26 18.36
N LYS A 45 -11.00 -0.03 18.32
CA LYS A 45 -11.97 0.86 17.65
C LYS A 45 -12.02 2.23 18.31
N GLN A 46 -11.98 2.29 19.64
CA GLN A 46 -11.96 3.51 20.40
C GLN A 46 -10.71 4.34 20.05
N TYR A 47 -9.52 3.73 20.09
CA TYR A 47 -8.27 4.39 19.69
C TYR A 47 -8.35 4.93 18.26
N LEU A 48 -8.74 4.09 17.29
CA LEU A 48 -8.86 4.49 15.89
C LEU A 48 -9.88 5.62 15.65
N SER A 49 -10.95 5.67 16.45
CA SER A 49 -11.98 6.72 16.36
C SER A 49 -11.51 8.06 16.94
N GLN A 50 -10.60 8.02 17.92
CA GLN A 50 -10.03 9.20 18.55
C GLN A 50 -8.90 9.82 17.70
N THR A 51 -8.21 9.01 16.88
CA THR A 51 -7.18 9.49 15.97
C THR A 51 -7.74 10.47 14.95
N LYS A 52 -7.35 11.74 15.06
CA LYS A 52 -7.67 12.77 14.05
C LYS A 52 -6.73 12.63 12.86
N TRP A 53 -7.32 12.57 11.66
CA TRP A 53 -6.60 12.41 10.39
C TRP A 53 -6.74 13.68 9.57
N VAL A 54 -5.65 14.07 8.92
CA VAL A 54 -5.61 15.17 7.96
C VAL A 54 -5.19 14.64 6.58
N LEU A 55 -5.72 15.27 5.53
CA LEU A 55 -5.33 15.01 4.15
C LEU A 55 -4.63 16.26 3.62
N LEU A 56 -3.39 16.08 3.18
CA LEU A 56 -2.57 17.14 2.62
C LEU A 56 -2.54 16.97 1.11
N GLU A 57 -3.00 17.96 0.36
CA GLU A 57 -2.80 18.07 -1.08
C GLU A 57 -1.47 18.76 -1.33
N ILE A 58 -0.62 18.13 -2.15
CA ILE A 58 0.65 18.73 -2.58
C ILE A 58 0.48 19.20 -4.02
N LYS A 59 0.57 20.52 -4.21
CA LYS A 59 0.59 21.13 -5.54
C LYS A 59 2.02 21.30 -6.01
N LEU A 60 2.31 20.72 -7.17
CA LEU A 60 3.64 20.75 -7.75
C LEU A 60 3.85 22.03 -8.57
N PRO A 61 5.04 22.65 -8.49
CA PRO A 61 5.43 23.72 -9.40
C PRO A 61 5.66 23.17 -10.83
N LYS A 62 5.85 24.07 -11.79
CA LYS A 62 6.11 23.69 -13.19
C LYS A 62 7.36 22.82 -13.38
N GLU A 63 8.36 22.98 -12.52
CA GLU A 63 9.64 22.29 -12.65
C GLU A 63 10.17 21.83 -11.28
N ILE A 64 10.61 20.58 -11.23
CA ILE A 64 11.30 19.98 -10.09
C ILE A 64 12.60 19.37 -10.62
N LYS A 65 13.74 19.75 -10.02
CA LYS A 65 15.08 19.27 -10.41
C LYS A 65 15.65 18.22 -9.44
N LYS A 66 14.81 17.73 -8.52
CA LYS A 66 15.19 16.76 -7.49
C LYS A 66 14.97 15.35 -8.02
N THR A 67 15.90 14.45 -7.69
CA THR A 67 15.78 13.02 -8.00
C THR A 67 14.84 12.34 -6.99
N PRO A 68 14.36 11.11 -7.29
CA PRO A 68 13.55 10.33 -6.34
C PRO A 68 14.24 10.09 -4.99
N LEU A 69 15.57 10.20 -4.91
CA LEU A 69 16.33 10.16 -3.66
C LEU A 69 15.83 11.19 -2.64
N ALA A 70 15.38 12.37 -3.08
CA ALA A 70 14.80 13.38 -2.19
C ALA A 70 13.53 12.87 -1.50
N MET A 71 12.76 12.00 -2.16
CA MET A 71 11.58 11.38 -1.58
C MET A 71 11.94 10.29 -0.56
N GLU A 72 13.07 9.57 -0.73
CA GLU A 72 13.54 8.65 0.32
C GLU A 72 13.75 9.36 1.66
N VAL A 73 14.28 10.58 1.63
CA VAL A 73 14.48 11.41 2.83
C VAL A 73 13.14 11.78 3.48
N VAL A 74 12.13 12.13 2.67
CA VAL A 74 10.77 12.39 3.17
C VAL A 74 10.16 11.13 3.80
N LEU A 75 10.30 9.98 3.13
CA LEU A 75 9.78 8.70 3.60
C LEU A 75 10.45 8.21 4.89
N ALA A 76 11.75 8.48 5.07
CA ALA A 76 12.49 8.10 6.27
C ALA A 76 11.85 8.62 7.56
N VAL A 77 11.24 9.80 7.50
CA VAL A 77 10.55 10.41 8.65
C VAL A 77 9.24 9.70 8.97
N LEU A 78 8.55 9.15 7.99
CA LEU A 78 7.34 8.35 8.19
C LEU A 78 7.63 7.01 8.89
N TYR A 79 8.89 6.57 8.88
CA TYR A 79 9.32 5.38 9.62
C TYR A 79 9.25 5.56 11.15
N GLN A 80 9.24 6.80 11.64
CA GLN A 80 9.25 7.11 13.09
C GLN A 80 7.89 6.86 13.79
N SER A 81 6.96 6.17 13.13
CA SER A 81 5.62 5.86 13.65
C SER A 81 5.65 4.63 14.56
N GLY A 82 6.03 4.80 15.82
CA GLY A 82 6.02 3.73 16.82
C GLY A 82 4.61 3.30 17.28
N ALA A 83 4.42 2.00 17.53
CA ALA A 83 3.19 1.44 18.11
C ALA A 83 3.10 1.54 19.64
N GLY A 84 4.16 2.01 20.30
CA GLY A 84 4.33 1.95 21.75
C GLY A 84 4.68 0.54 22.25
N GLU A 85 4.91 0.43 23.55
CA GLU A 85 5.25 -0.84 24.22
C GLU A 85 4.09 -1.85 24.20
N TRP A 86 4.41 -3.14 24.35
CA TRP A 86 3.40 -4.21 24.26
C TRP A 86 2.27 -4.05 25.29
N TYR A 87 2.55 -3.57 26.49
CA TYR A 87 1.55 -3.35 27.54
C TYR A 87 0.62 -2.16 27.22
N GLU A 88 1.15 -1.08 26.63
CA GLU A 88 0.33 0.05 26.18
C GLU A 88 -0.62 -0.40 25.08
N GLN A 89 -0.13 -1.19 24.12
CA GLN A 89 -0.95 -1.77 23.07
C GLN A 89 -2.04 -2.67 23.65
N LEU A 90 -1.76 -3.40 24.73
CA LEU A 90 -2.73 -4.26 25.41
C LEU A 90 -3.82 -3.46 26.15
N LEU A 91 -3.44 -2.42 26.89
CA LEU A 91 -4.33 -1.65 27.77
C LEU A 91 -5.11 -0.56 27.04
N THR A 92 -4.49 0.15 26.10
CA THR A 92 -5.09 1.32 25.43
C THR A 92 -5.62 1.00 24.03
N GLY A 93 -5.23 -0.14 23.46
CA GLY A 93 -5.52 -0.46 22.06
C GLY A 93 -4.72 0.37 21.06
N ARG A 94 -3.66 1.05 21.51
CA ARG A 94 -2.72 1.79 20.67
C ARG A 94 -2.19 0.90 19.55
N VAL A 95 -2.13 1.46 18.35
CA VAL A 95 -1.56 0.80 17.19
C VAL A 95 -0.53 1.68 16.52
N MET A 96 0.31 1.04 15.71
CA MET A 96 1.26 1.74 14.86
C MET A 96 0.49 2.67 13.94
N ASN A 97 0.94 3.92 13.87
CA ASN A 97 0.40 4.85 12.90
C ASN A 97 0.79 4.40 11.50
N TRP A 98 -0.04 4.76 10.54
CA TRP A 98 0.20 4.49 9.14
C TRP A 98 -0.11 5.75 8.35
N PHE A 99 0.47 5.84 7.15
CA PHE A 99 0.31 6.96 6.25
C PHE A 99 -0.28 6.47 4.93
N SER A 100 -0.94 7.36 4.22
CA SER A 100 -1.47 7.08 2.88
C SER A 100 -0.77 8.02 1.90
N LEU A 101 -0.05 7.45 0.95
CA LEU A 101 0.46 8.17 -0.22
C LEU A 101 -0.53 7.90 -1.35
N GLU A 102 -1.16 8.95 -1.86
CA GLU A 102 -2.23 8.82 -2.85
C GLU A 102 -1.91 9.65 -4.09
N LEU A 103 -2.15 9.03 -5.25
CA LEU A 103 -2.14 9.69 -6.56
C LEU A 103 -3.56 9.58 -7.10
N VAL A 104 -4.17 10.71 -7.40
CA VAL A 104 -5.60 10.77 -7.72
C VAL A 104 -5.78 11.62 -8.96
N SER A 105 -6.48 11.10 -9.95
CA SER A 105 -6.93 11.87 -11.10
C SER A 105 -8.43 12.15 -11.01
N LEU A 106 -8.79 13.42 -11.12
CA LEU A 106 -10.17 13.91 -11.14
C LEU A 106 -10.40 14.58 -12.50
N GLY A 107 -11.11 13.91 -13.40
CA GLY A 107 -11.38 14.47 -14.72
C GLY A 107 -10.12 14.72 -15.56
N GLY A 108 -9.09 13.89 -15.39
CA GLY A 108 -7.77 14.05 -16.00
C GLY A 108 -6.79 14.87 -15.15
N SER A 109 -7.26 15.71 -14.22
CA SER A 109 -6.33 16.51 -13.40
C SER A 109 -5.70 15.66 -12.30
N VAL A 110 -4.36 15.60 -12.28
CA VAL A 110 -3.60 14.74 -11.37
C VAL A 110 -3.21 15.48 -10.10
N HIS A 111 -3.54 14.88 -8.95
CA HIS A 111 -3.30 15.41 -7.61
C HIS A 111 -2.49 14.42 -6.76
N PHE A 112 -1.51 14.95 -6.02
CA PHE A 112 -0.78 14.19 -5.01
C PHE A 112 -1.37 14.48 -3.64
N PHE A 113 -1.69 13.41 -2.90
CA PHE A 113 -2.12 13.55 -1.52
C PHE A 113 -1.29 12.72 -0.56
N ILE A 114 -1.09 13.24 0.65
CA ILE A 114 -0.57 12.49 1.78
C ILE A 114 -1.57 12.59 2.94
N ARG A 115 -2.09 11.44 3.38
CA ARG A 115 -2.92 11.34 4.58
C ARG A 115 -2.08 10.94 5.77
N THR A 116 -2.13 11.74 6.82
CA THR A 116 -1.32 11.57 8.03
C THR A 116 -2.16 11.82 9.29
N PRO A 117 -1.84 11.21 10.44
CA PRO A 117 -2.41 11.64 11.71
C PRO A 117 -2.04 13.11 11.99
N GLN A 118 -2.95 13.87 12.61
CA GLN A 118 -2.75 15.28 12.96
C GLN A 118 -1.41 15.52 13.69
N LEU A 119 -1.00 14.58 14.55
CA LEU A 119 0.24 14.64 15.32
C LEU A 119 1.49 14.76 14.43
N PHE A 120 1.49 14.13 13.26
CA PHE A 120 2.63 14.10 12.34
C PHE A 120 2.54 15.17 11.25
N LYS A 121 1.47 15.96 11.19
CA LYS A 121 1.24 16.96 10.14
C LYS A 121 2.45 17.88 9.94
N GLY A 122 2.87 18.58 10.99
CA GLY A 122 3.98 19.54 10.90
C GLY A 122 5.33 18.88 10.56
N LEU A 123 5.53 17.64 11.00
CA LEU A 123 6.73 16.87 10.68
C LEU A 123 6.78 16.51 9.18
N VAL A 124 5.64 16.08 8.61
CA VAL A 124 5.51 15.76 7.19
C VAL A 124 5.69 17.02 6.33
N GLU A 125 5.01 18.11 6.68
CA GLU A 125 5.12 19.40 5.97
C GLU A 125 6.56 19.90 5.96
N SER A 126 7.21 19.95 7.12
CA SER A 126 8.59 20.42 7.25
C SER A 126 9.57 19.61 6.39
N GLN A 127 9.40 18.29 6.30
CA GLN A 127 10.29 17.45 5.50
C GLN A 127 10.06 17.60 4.00
N ILE A 128 8.80 17.71 3.59
CA ILE A 128 8.47 17.98 2.19
C ILE A 128 9.04 19.34 1.79
N TYR A 129 8.84 20.40 2.58
CA TYR A 129 9.42 21.71 2.28
C TYR A 129 10.95 21.72 2.29
N SER A 130 11.60 20.92 3.15
CA SER A 130 13.05 20.80 3.18
C SER A 130 13.62 20.20 1.89
N GLN A 131 12.94 19.21 1.30
CA GLN A 131 13.39 18.54 0.08
C GLN A 131 12.87 19.22 -1.20
N TYR A 132 11.67 19.78 -1.12
CA TYR A 132 10.94 20.43 -2.20
C TYR A 132 10.44 21.83 -1.76
N PRO A 133 11.31 22.85 -1.69
CA PRO A 133 10.91 24.18 -1.21
C PRO A 133 9.84 24.88 -2.06
N SER A 134 9.66 24.45 -3.30
CA SER A 134 8.77 25.07 -4.27
C SER A 134 7.39 24.42 -4.40
N VAL A 135 7.09 23.38 -3.63
CA VAL A 135 5.72 22.82 -3.59
C VAL A 135 4.86 23.62 -2.64
N GLU A 136 3.55 23.61 -2.86
CA GLU A 136 2.59 24.17 -1.90
C GLU A 136 1.76 23.04 -1.29
N ILE A 137 1.60 23.07 0.03
CA ILE A 137 0.85 22.06 0.77
C ILE A 137 -0.43 22.68 1.32
N TYR A 138 -1.56 22.06 1.01
CA TYR A 138 -2.88 22.51 1.45
C TYR A 138 -3.56 21.40 2.26
N GLU A 139 -4.13 21.75 3.42
CA GLU A 139 -5.04 20.83 4.11
C GLU A 139 -6.41 20.87 3.44
N VAL A 140 -6.87 19.72 2.93
CA VAL A 140 -8.11 19.64 2.15
C VAL A 140 -9.08 18.60 2.73
N PRO A 141 -10.40 18.78 2.52
CA PRO A 141 -11.36 17.72 2.79
C PRO A 141 -11.11 16.46 1.95
N ASP A 142 -11.39 15.29 2.52
CA ASP A 142 -11.22 14.01 1.84
C ASP A 142 -12.09 13.92 0.57
N TYR A 143 -11.45 13.83 -0.59
CA TYR A 143 -12.10 13.79 -1.90
C TYR A 143 -13.05 12.59 -2.05
N THR A 144 -12.86 11.50 -1.29
CA THR A 144 -13.75 10.33 -1.32
C THR A 144 -15.16 10.62 -0.78
N ARG A 145 -15.38 11.81 -0.21
CA ARG A 145 -16.70 12.30 0.20
C ARG A 145 -17.56 12.72 -0.99
N TYR A 146 -16.95 13.12 -2.10
CA TYR A 146 -17.66 13.59 -3.29
C TYR A 146 -18.24 12.45 -4.14
N VAL A 147 -17.81 11.21 -3.89
CA VAL A 147 -18.40 10.01 -4.51
C VAL A 147 -19.40 9.36 -3.56
N ASN A 148 -20.69 9.41 -3.91
CA ASN A 148 -21.75 8.78 -3.14
C ASN A 148 -22.06 7.36 -3.64
N TYR A 149 -21.29 6.39 -3.17
CA TYR A 149 -21.47 4.96 -3.52
C TYR A 149 -22.16 4.18 -2.39
N LYS A 150 -23.39 4.56 -2.02
CA LYS A 150 -24.10 3.96 -0.87
C LYS A 150 -25.57 3.56 -1.07
N LYS A 151 -26.13 3.63 -2.28
CA LYS A 151 -27.53 3.22 -2.55
C LYS A 151 -27.64 2.58 -3.93
N GLU A 152 -28.72 1.85 -4.20
CA GLU A 152 -28.99 1.19 -5.50
C GLU A 152 -29.02 2.17 -6.69
N ASN A 153 -29.09 3.48 -6.42
CA ASN A 153 -29.12 4.55 -7.41
C ASN A 153 -27.83 5.40 -7.41
N THR A 154 -26.66 4.77 -7.50
CA THR A 154 -25.39 5.50 -7.69
C THR A 154 -25.27 5.97 -9.14
N GLU A 155 -24.87 7.22 -9.35
CA GLU A 155 -24.44 7.70 -10.67
C GLU A 155 -23.08 7.12 -11.09
N TRP A 156 -22.36 6.51 -10.15
CA TRP A 156 -21.02 6.00 -10.36
C TRP A 156 -21.01 4.50 -10.57
N GLU A 157 -20.24 4.06 -11.55
CA GLU A 157 -19.72 2.70 -11.67
C GLU A 157 -18.26 2.66 -11.17
N MET A 158 -17.89 1.52 -10.56
CA MET A 158 -16.61 1.33 -9.92
C MET A 158 -15.98 0.00 -10.33
N TRP A 159 -14.68 0.02 -10.57
CA TRP A 159 -13.82 -1.17 -10.57
C TRP A 159 -12.58 -0.92 -9.71
N GLY A 160 -11.91 -1.96 -9.25
CA GLY A 160 -10.71 -1.79 -8.43
C GLY A 160 -10.04 -3.10 -8.07
N GLN A 161 -8.79 -2.97 -7.63
CA GLN A 161 -7.92 -4.08 -7.29
C GLN A 161 -6.97 -3.72 -6.14
N GLU A 162 -6.40 -4.75 -5.53
CA GLU A 162 -5.30 -4.67 -4.57
C GLU A 162 -4.11 -5.45 -5.13
N TYR A 163 -2.90 -4.94 -4.91
CA TYR A 163 -1.67 -5.54 -5.42
C TYR A 163 -0.97 -6.38 -4.35
N LYS A 164 -0.12 -7.32 -4.80
CA LYS A 164 0.85 -8.07 -4.00
C LYS A 164 2.15 -8.21 -4.76
N LEU A 165 3.23 -8.58 -4.07
CA LEU A 165 4.45 -9.06 -4.72
C LEU A 165 4.28 -10.51 -5.18
N LYS A 166 4.92 -10.88 -6.30
CA LYS A 166 4.91 -12.25 -6.84
C LYS A 166 5.91 -13.15 -6.12
N LYS A 167 7.09 -12.62 -5.76
CA LYS A 167 8.12 -13.30 -4.97
C LYS A 167 8.08 -12.86 -3.50
N GLU A 168 8.93 -13.46 -2.67
CA GLU A 168 9.11 -13.12 -1.26
C GLU A 168 9.47 -11.64 -1.05
N ASP A 169 9.08 -11.07 0.10
CA ASP A 169 9.22 -9.66 0.46
C ASP A 169 10.68 -9.15 0.43
N ALA A 170 11.67 -10.06 0.51
CA ALA A 170 13.08 -9.73 0.46
C ALA A 170 13.60 -9.40 -0.95
N TYR A 171 12.97 -9.91 -2.01
CA TYR A 171 13.36 -9.56 -3.37
C TYR A 171 12.83 -8.16 -3.70
N PRO A 172 13.69 -7.20 -4.12
CA PRO A 172 13.24 -5.87 -4.48
C PRO A 172 12.58 -5.83 -5.87
N ILE A 173 11.76 -4.83 -6.15
CA ILE A 173 11.36 -4.44 -7.51
C ILE A 173 12.49 -3.65 -8.20
N LYS A 174 12.33 -3.32 -9.49
CA LYS A 174 13.20 -2.34 -10.13
C LYS A 174 12.98 -0.97 -9.51
N THR A 175 14.09 -0.30 -9.24
CA THR A 175 14.16 0.98 -8.55
C THR A 175 14.69 2.07 -9.45
N TYR A 176 14.55 3.34 -9.05
CA TYR A 176 15.05 4.48 -9.81
C TYR A 176 16.56 4.41 -10.07
N VAL A 177 17.33 3.72 -9.22
CA VAL A 177 18.77 3.45 -9.41
C VAL A 177 19.00 2.54 -10.62
N ASP A 178 18.13 1.54 -10.80
CA ASP A 178 18.22 0.63 -11.95
C ASP A 178 17.81 1.33 -13.27
N PHE A 179 17.00 2.40 -13.17
CA PHE A 179 16.70 3.32 -14.28
C PHE A 179 17.76 4.42 -14.49
N GLY A 180 18.79 4.48 -13.64
CA GLY A 180 19.89 5.44 -13.74
C GLY A 180 19.52 6.88 -13.37
N LEU A 181 18.42 7.09 -12.64
CA LEU A 181 18.00 8.41 -12.17
C LEU A 181 18.88 8.98 -11.05
N ASP A 182 19.75 8.16 -10.47
CA ASP A 182 20.77 8.53 -9.49
C ASP A 182 22.07 9.06 -10.12
N LYS A 183 22.31 8.79 -11.41
CA LYS A 183 23.56 9.15 -12.08
C LYS A 183 23.63 10.64 -12.36
N GLU A 184 24.61 11.30 -11.76
CA GLU A 184 24.94 12.70 -12.04
C GLU A 184 25.56 12.83 -13.44
N GLY A 185 25.06 13.79 -14.25
CA GLY A 185 25.62 14.11 -15.58
C GLY A 185 24.83 13.62 -16.79
N ALA A 186 23.81 12.76 -16.62
CA ALA A 186 22.86 12.49 -17.69
C ALA A 186 22.03 13.76 -17.98
N LYS A 187 21.91 14.14 -19.26
CA LYS A 187 21.01 15.23 -19.65
C LYS A 187 19.60 14.87 -19.22
N ASP A 188 18.82 15.85 -18.77
CA ASP A 188 17.46 15.59 -18.27
C ASP A 188 16.57 14.95 -19.36
N GLU A 189 16.83 15.23 -20.64
CA GLU A 189 16.15 14.61 -21.80
C GLU A 189 16.44 13.10 -21.98
N GLU A 190 17.58 12.61 -21.48
CA GLU A 190 17.98 11.20 -21.60
C GLU A 190 17.49 10.34 -20.42
N LYS A 191 17.01 10.99 -19.35
CA LYS A 191 16.52 10.31 -18.15
C LYS A 191 15.13 9.75 -18.41
N VAL A 192 14.97 8.45 -18.22
CA VAL A 192 13.66 7.78 -18.28
C VAL A 192 13.10 7.66 -16.87
N ASP A 193 12.09 8.45 -16.54
CA ASP A 193 11.41 8.37 -15.25
C ASP A 193 10.33 7.27 -15.26
N PRO A 194 10.42 6.24 -14.39
CA PRO A 194 9.48 5.14 -14.42
C PRO A 194 8.08 5.52 -13.91
N ILE A 195 7.84 6.69 -13.30
CA ILE A 195 6.48 7.11 -12.92
C ILE A 195 5.72 7.77 -14.08
N THR A 196 6.41 8.22 -15.13
CA THR A 196 5.81 8.97 -16.25
C THR A 196 4.63 8.24 -16.92
N PRO A 197 4.72 6.93 -17.27
CA PRO A 197 3.59 6.22 -17.88
C PRO A 197 2.35 6.17 -16.96
N THR A 198 2.58 6.10 -15.64
CA THR A 198 1.51 6.17 -14.64
C THR A 198 0.85 7.55 -14.67
N LEU A 199 1.63 8.63 -14.68
CA LEU A 199 1.10 10.00 -14.70
C LEU A 199 0.36 10.33 -15.99
N GLU A 200 0.86 9.88 -17.15
CA GLU A 200 0.20 10.04 -18.44
C GLU A 200 -1.14 9.31 -18.47
N PHE A 201 -1.18 8.07 -17.97
CA PHE A 201 -2.44 7.32 -17.87
C PHE A 201 -3.46 8.04 -16.97
N PHE A 202 -3.02 8.54 -15.81
CA PHE A 202 -3.85 9.35 -14.91
C PHE A 202 -4.31 10.66 -15.58
N GLY A 203 -3.45 11.29 -16.39
CA GLY A 203 -3.74 12.52 -17.14
C GLY A 203 -4.69 12.32 -18.33
N SER A 204 -4.77 11.11 -18.87
CA SER A 204 -5.57 10.75 -20.04
C SER A 204 -7.07 10.51 -19.78
N LEU A 205 -7.52 10.70 -18.53
CA LEU A 205 -8.90 10.46 -18.15
C LEU A 205 -9.82 11.60 -18.60
N GLU A 206 -11.07 11.24 -18.87
CA GLU A 206 -12.10 12.20 -19.25
C GLU A 206 -12.77 12.85 -18.02
N GLN A 207 -13.50 13.95 -18.22
CA GLN A 207 -14.09 14.77 -17.15
C GLN A 207 -15.03 14.00 -16.19
N ASP A 208 -15.69 12.94 -16.67
CA ASP A 208 -16.61 12.10 -15.89
C ASP A 208 -15.96 10.84 -15.28
N GLU A 209 -14.64 10.73 -15.39
CA GLU A 209 -13.84 9.63 -14.87
C GLU A 209 -12.96 10.08 -13.70
N GLN A 210 -12.70 9.15 -12.78
CA GLN A 210 -11.72 9.35 -11.71
C GLN A 210 -10.90 8.08 -11.48
N LEU A 211 -9.64 8.26 -11.13
CA LEU A 211 -8.73 7.15 -10.88
C LEU A 211 -7.94 7.41 -9.62
N TRP A 212 -7.99 6.47 -8.69
CA TRP A 212 -7.45 6.65 -7.36
C TRP A 212 -6.45 5.54 -7.06
N LEU A 213 -5.17 5.89 -6.96
CA LEU A 213 -4.12 5.03 -6.44
C LEU A 213 -3.87 5.38 -4.97
N GLN A 214 -3.82 4.37 -4.13
CA GLN A 214 -3.53 4.51 -2.71
C GLN A 214 -2.46 3.50 -2.30
N ILE A 215 -1.37 4.01 -1.74
CA ILE A 215 -0.26 3.26 -1.18
C ILE A 215 -0.25 3.53 0.33
N LEU A 216 -0.69 2.56 1.11
CA LEU A 216 -0.67 2.64 2.56
C LEU A 216 0.65 2.10 3.09
N ILE A 217 1.29 2.84 3.97
CA ILE A 217 2.60 2.47 4.53
C ILE A 217 2.59 2.56 6.06
N GLN A 218 3.30 1.63 6.68
CA GLN A 218 3.67 1.66 8.09
C GLN A 218 5.05 0.99 8.23
N PRO A 219 5.84 1.25 9.29
CA PRO A 219 7.10 0.55 9.52
C PRO A 219 6.96 -0.97 9.43
N ALA A 220 7.91 -1.66 8.78
CA ALA A 220 7.81 -3.11 8.62
C ALA A 220 7.86 -3.84 9.98
N LYS A 221 6.92 -4.77 10.19
CA LYS A 221 6.89 -5.61 11.40
C LYS A 221 7.55 -6.96 11.13
N ALA A 222 8.15 -7.54 12.16
CA ALA A 222 8.56 -8.94 12.13
C ALA A 222 7.31 -9.85 12.01
N ARG A 223 7.19 -10.56 10.88
CA ARG A 223 6.00 -11.35 10.52
C ARG A 223 6.31 -12.82 10.29
N ALA A 224 7.46 -13.11 9.69
CA ALA A 224 7.83 -14.47 9.32
C ALA A 224 8.22 -15.30 10.55
N GLY A 225 7.85 -16.58 10.55
CA GLY A 225 8.27 -17.50 11.62
C GLY A 225 9.67 -18.01 11.35
N VAL A 226 10.48 -18.13 12.39
CA VAL A 226 11.80 -18.77 12.27
C VAL A 226 11.60 -20.29 12.22
N PRO A 227 12.11 -20.99 11.18
CA PRO A 227 12.05 -22.46 11.13
C PRO A 227 12.59 -23.08 12.43
N GLY A 228 11.84 -24.00 13.03
CA GLY A 228 12.20 -24.65 14.29
C GLY A 228 11.92 -23.84 15.57
N LYS A 229 11.45 -22.59 15.49
CA LYS A 229 11.08 -21.76 16.67
C LYS A 229 9.70 -21.14 16.52
N TRP A 230 8.69 -21.80 17.09
CA TRP A 230 7.28 -21.36 17.03
C TRP A 230 6.98 -20.00 17.71
N TRP A 231 7.81 -19.56 18.67
CA TRP A 231 7.65 -18.27 19.36
C TRP A 231 8.43 -17.11 18.74
N LYS A 232 9.42 -17.37 17.86
CA LYS A 232 10.29 -16.32 17.31
C LYS A 232 9.85 -15.92 15.92
N LYS A 233 9.63 -14.62 15.73
CA LYS A 233 9.44 -14.04 14.41
C LYS A 233 10.73 -13.40 13.91
N CYS A 234 11.04 -13.58 12.62
CA CYS A 234 12.11 -12.89 11.93
C CYS A 234 11.57 -11.67 11.17
N ASN A 235 12.47 -10.72 10.96
CA ASN A 235 12.23 -9.57 10.10
C ASN A 235 12.49 -9.95 8.64
N TRP A 236 11.91 -9.19 7.70
CA TRP A 236 12.16 -9.38 6.26
C TRP A 236 13.65 -9.24 5.90
N ARG A 237 14.40 -8.45 6.68
CA ARG A 237 15.86 -8.32 6.58
C ARG A 237 16.58 -9.64 6.84
N ASP A 238 16.15 -10.38 7.86
CA ASP A 238 16.74 -11.68 8.21
C ASP A 238 16.39 -12.70 7.11
N GLU A 239 15.18 -12.64 6.55
CA GLU A 239 14.80 -13.47 5.40
C GLU A 239 15.68 -13.18 4.18
N GLY A 240 15.97 -11.90 3.93
CA GLY A 240 16.89 -11.45 2.89
C GLY A 240 18.30 -11.99 3.09
N GLN A 241 18.85 -11.92 4.32
CA GLN A 241 20.16 -12.49 4.61
C GLN A 241 20.18 -14.01 4.38
N ASN A 242 19.16 -14.72 4.88
CA ASN A 242 19.02 -16.16 4.65
C ASN A 242 18.85 -16.52 3.17
N LEU A 243 18.31 -15.61 2.33
CA LEU A 243 18.26 -15.80 0.88
C LEU A 243 19.64 -15.65 0.24
N ILE A 244 20.41 -14.64 0.65
CA ILE A 244 21.80 -14.44 0.19
C ILE A 244 22.63 -15.67 0.54
N ASP A 245 22.58 -16.13 1.79
CA ASP A 245 23.32 -17.30 2.25
C ASP A 245 22.93 -18.56 1.46
N ARG A 246 21.63 -18.75 1.18
CA ARG A 246 21.13 -19.85 0.35
C ARG A 246 21.62 -19.78 -1.10
N ILE A 247 21.75 -18.59 -1.68
CA ILE A 247 22.28 -18.41 -3.04
C ILE A 247 23.76 -18.77 -3.07
N ILE A 248 24.53 -18.29 -2.09
CA ILE A 248 25.97 -18.58 -1.96
C ILE A 248 26.21 -20.07 -1.76
N GLU A 249 25.45 -20.72 -0.87
CA GLU A 249 25.56 -22.16 -0.60
C GLU A 249 25.25 -23.01 -1.84
N LYS A 250 24.22 -22.65 -2.62
CA LYS A 250 23.89 -23.32 -3.89
C LYS A 250 24.97 -23.14 -4.96
N SER A 251 25.75 -22.06 -4.87
CA SER A 251 26.87 -21.77 -5.77
C SER A 251 28.19 -22.38 -5.30
N ARG A 252 28.19 -23.15 -4.21
CA ARG A 252 29.37 -23.87 -3.72
C ARG A 252 29.66 -25.09 -4.57
N LEU A 253 30.91 -25.19 -5.04
CA LEU A 253 31.40 -26.37 -5.76
C LEU A 253 31.81 -27.48 -4.78
N PRO A 254 31.85 -28.75 -5.22
CA PRO A 254 32.35 -29.86 -4.39
C PRO A 254 33.79 -29.67 -3.89
N SER A 255 34.59 -28.86 -4.60
CA SER A 255 35.96 -28.48 -4.22
C SER A 255 36.03 -27.52 -3.02
N GLY A 256 34.90 -26.94 -2.60
CA GLY A 256 34.83 -25.97 -1.51
C GLY A 256 34.84 -24.50 -1.97
N ASP A 257 35.23 -24.23 -3.22
CA ASP A 257 35.21 -22.89 -3.82
C ASP A 257 33.80 -22.46 -4.24
N PHE A 258 33.57 -21.15 -4.31
CA PHE A 258 32.32 -20.58 -4.80
C PHE A 258 32.50 -20.06 -6.22
N LYS A 259 31.58 -20.42 -7.13
CA LYS A 259 31.50 -19.81 -8.46
C LYS A 259 30.13 -19.20 -8.65
N LEU A 260 30.03 -17.90 -8.44
CA LEU A 260 28.81 -17.16 -8.69
C LEU A 260 28.67 -16.89 -10.19
N THR A 261 27.44 -17.02 -10.70
CA THR A 261 27.11 -16.53 -12.04
C THR A 261 26.94 -15.01 -11.97
N PRO A 262 27.19 -14.27 -13.07
CA PRO A 262 26.98 -12.82 -13.10
C PRO A 262 25.58 -12.41 -12.61
N THR A 263 24.55 -13.18 -12.98
CA THR A 263 23.17 -12.98 -12.54
C THR A 263 22.99 -13.14 -11.03
N ASN A 264 23.64 -14.14 -10.42
CA ASN A 264 23.56 -14.32 -8.97
C ASN A 264 24.27 -13.19 -8.23
N GLU A 265 25.39 -12.69 -8.75
CA GLU A 265 26.09 -11.53 -8.19
C GLU A 265 25.22 -10.27 -8.21
N GLU A 266 24.52 -10.01 -9.33
CA GLU A 266 23.56 -8.89 -9.43
C GLU A 266 22.40 -9.02 -8.43
N ILE A 267 21.85 -10.23 -8.29
CA ILE A 267 20.77 -10.50 -7.33
C ILE A 267 21.26 -10.27 -5.90
N ILE A 268 22.44 -10.77 -5.54
CA ILE A 268 23.02 -10.59 -4.20
C ILE A 268 23.22 -9.09 -3.91
N LYS A 269 23.83 -8.35 -4.84
CA LYS A 269 24.02 -6.90 -4.70
C LYS A 269 22.70 -6.15 -4.52
N ALA A 270 21.67 -6.51 -5.28
CA ALA A 270 20.34 -5.91 -5.15
C ALA A 270 19.69 -6.25 -3.78
N LEU A 271 19.84 -7.49 -3.29
CA LEU A 271 19.35 -7.90 -1.98
C LEU A 271 20.07 -7.17 -0.84
N GLU A 272 21.40 -7.06 -0.90
CA GLU A 272 22.20 -6.33 0.09
C GLU A 272 21.80 -4.85 0.14
N ARG A 273 21.64 -4.22 -1.03
CA ARG A 273 21.13 -2.85 -1.14
C ARG A 273 19.75 -2.72 -0.51
N ASN A 274 18.85 -3.65 -0.82
CA ASN A 274 17.49 -3.66 -0.27
C ASN A 274 17.48 -3.73 1.26
N ILE A 275 18.17 -4.71 1.84
CA ILE A 275 18.21 -4.96 3.29
C ILE A 275 18.82 -3.79 4.07
N SER A 276 19.76 -3.06 3.45
CA SER A 276 20.40 -1.89 4.07
C SER A 276 19.43 -0.74 4.35
N LYS A 277 18.35 -0.62 3.56
CA LYS A 277 17.37 0.47 3.65
C LYS A 277 16.22 0.16 4.60
N LEU A 278 15.53 1.19 5.09
CA LEU A 278 14.33 1.04 5.93
C LEU A 278 13.19 0.45 5.10
N GLY A 279 12.48 -0.52 5.68
CA GLY A 279 11.38 -1.24 5.03
C GLY A 279 10.02 -0.87 5.62
N PHE A 280 9.02 -0.73 4.77
CA PHE A 280 7.65 -0.45 5.16
C PHE A 280 6.74 -1.62 4.79
N ASP A 281 5.85 -2.01 5.71
CA ASP A 281 4.70 -2.81 5.35
C ASP A 281 3.78 -1.95 4.49
N CYS A 282 3.52 -2.41 3.26
CA CYS A 282 2.79 -1.70 2.24
C CYS A 282 1.48 -2.39 1.88
N GLY A 283 0.47 -1.59 1.54
CA GLY A 283 -0.79 -2.04 0.97
C GLY A 283 -1.20 -1.12 -0.17
N ILE A 284 -1.11 -1.61 -1.41
CA ILE A 284 -1.43 -0.84 -2.60
C ILE A 284 -2.78 -1.25 -3.14
N ARG A 285 -3.61 -0.26 -3.50
CA ARG A 285 -4.89 -0.46 -4.15
C ARG A 285 -5.16 0.61 -5.20
N THR A 286 -5.92 0.25 -6.22
CA THR A 286 -6.42 1.18 -7.23
C THR A 286 -7.94 1.07 -7.33
N ILE A 287 -8.59 2.21 -7.52
CA ILE A 287 -10.02 2.29 -7.83
C ILE A 287 -10.20 3.16 -9.05
N TYR A 288 -11.01 2.67 -9.98
CA TYR A 288 -11.49 3.40 -11.13
C TYR A 288 -12.96 3.70 -10.96
N TRP A 289 -13.33 4.95 -11.22
CA TRP A 289 -14.68 5.45 -11.20
C TRP A 289 -15.03 6.04 -12.55
N ALA A 290 -16.21 5.73 -13.04
CA ALA A 290 -16.81 6.43 -14.16
C ALA A 290 -18.26 6.72 -13.84
N LYS A 291 -18.78 7.87 -14.27
CA LYS A 291 -20.22 8.10 -14.21
C LYS A 291 -20.94 7.22 -15.24
N LYS A 292 -22.11 6.70 -14.86
CA LYS A 292 -23.02 5.91 -15.70
C LYS A 292 -23.62 6.71 -16.86
N THR A 293 -23.35 8.02 -16.93
CA THR A 293 -23.68 8.86 -18.10
C THR A 293 -22.99 8.36 -19.36
N ARG A 294 -21.84 7.68 -19.22
CA ARG A 294 -21.08 7.06 -20.31
C ARG A 294 -20.93 5.55 -20.08
N GLU A 295 -20.65 4.83 -21.16
CA GLU A 295 -20.27 3.41 -21.10
C GLU A 295 -18.96 3.24 -20.32
N PHE A 296 -18.91 2.22 -19.48
CA PHE A 296 -17.75 1.91 -18.65
C PHE A 296 -16.60 1.39 -19.51
N ASP A 297 -15.55 2.20 -19.69
CA ASP A 297 -14.41 1.81 -20.51
C ASP A 297 -13.59 0.68 -19.86
N SER A 298 -13.81 -0.53 -20.37
CA SER A 298 -13.11 -1.74 -19.94
C SER A 298 -11.63 -1.76 -20.34
N SER A 299 -11.18 -0.90 -21.26
CA SER A 299 -9.77 -0.79 -21.64
C SER A 299 -8.93 -0.18 -20.51
N LYS A 300 -9.48 0.79 -19.76
CA LYS A 300 -8.86 1.40 -18.58
C LYS A 300 -8.61 0.38 -17.46
N ILE A 301 -9.47 -0.63 -17.35
CA ILE A 301 -9.27 -1.75 -16.42
C ILE A 301 -7.99 -2.52 -16.75
N LYS A 302 -7.75 -2.83 -18.04
CA LYS A 302 -6.53 -3.52 -18.49
C LYS A 302 -5.29 -2.68 -18.24
N ALA A 303 -5.37 -1.38 -18.50
CA ALA A 303 -4.28 -0.45 -18.18
C ALA A 303 -3.95 -0.44 -16.68
N LEU A 304 -4.97 -0.45 -15.81
CA LEU A 304 -4.78 -0.56 -14.36
C LEU A 304 -4.15 -1.88 -13.91
N LEU A 305 -4.55 -3.01 -14.49
CA LEU A 305 -3.91 -4.30 -14.24
C LEU A 305 -2.42 -4.26 -14.60
N GLY A 306 -2.06 -3.48 -15.63
CA GLY A 306 -0.70 -3.25 -16.09
C GLY A 306 0.07 -2.12 -15.41
N LEU A 307 -0.53 -1.39 -14.46
CA LEU A 307 -0.01 -0.10 -13.96
C LEU A 307 1.42 -0.15 -13.43
N PHE A 308 1.78 -1.26 -12.78
CA PHE A 308 3.09 -1.43 -12.14
C PHE A 308 4.03 -2.34 -12.93
N THR A 309 3.70 -2.67 -14.19
CA THR A 309 4.51 -3.61 -14.98
C THR A 309 5.91 -3.08 -15.31
N GLN A 310 6.09 -1.76 -15.42
CA GLN A 310 7.41 -1.14 -15.65
C GLN A 310 8.44 -1.44 -14.53
N TYR A 311 7.98 -1.67 -13.30
CA TYR A 311 8.87 -1.98 -12.16
C TYR A 311 9.22 -3.46 -12.04
N ASN A 312 8.64 -4.31 -12.89
CA ASN A 312 8.88 -5.74 -12.83
C ASN A 312 10.28 -6.09 -13.36
N SER A 313 10.91 -7.06 -12.69
CA SER A 313 12.13 -7.73 -13.18
C SER A 313 11.89 -9.22 -13.33
N ASN A 314 12.58 -9.83 -14.30
CA ASN A 314 12.59 -11.29 -14.45
C ASN A 314 13.43 -11.95 -13.33
N THR A 315 14.52 -11.31 -12.93
CA THR A 315 15.44 -11.80 -11.89
C THR A 315 14.97 -11.41 -10.50
N LEU A 316 14.56 -10.15 -10.30
CA LEU A 316 14.07 -9.62 -9.03
C LEU A 316 12.55 -9.82 -8.88
N ASN A 317 11.87 -8.94 -8.15
CA ASN A 317 10.44 -9.05 -7.87
C ASN A 317 9.57 -8.38 -8.93
N ALA A 318 8.27 -8.63 -8.82
CA ALA A 318 7.25 -8.11 -9.71
C ALA A 318 5.93 -7.95 -8.96
N PHE A 319 5.13 -6.95 -9.35
CA PHE A 319 3.78 -6.79 -8.86
C PHE A 319 2.81 -7.79 -9.51
N GLY A 320 1.86 -8.26 -8.72
CA GLY A 320 0.76 -9.10 -9.14
C GLY A 320 -0.55 -8.68 -8.46
N VAL A 321 -1.64 -9.34 -8.81
CA VAL A 321 -2.97 -9.04 -8.30
C VAL A 321 -3.24 -9.87 -7.04
N ALA A 322 -3.54 -9.20 -5.92
CA ALA A 322 -3.95 -9.83 -4.68
C ALA A 322 -5.46 -10.05 -4.63
N PHE A 323 -6.21 -9.04 -5.08
CA PHE A 323 -7.66 -9.03 -5.13
C PHE A 323 -8.08 -8.17 -6.30
N THR A 324 -9.12 -8.59 -7.03
CA THR A 324 -9.75 -7.79 -8.08
C THR A 324 -11.26 -7.92 -7.95
N ILE A 325 -11.99 -6.88 -8.36
CA ILE A 325 -13.45 -6.94 -8.46
C ILE A 325 -13.83 -7.72 -9.70
N GLY A 326 -14.69 -8.72 -9.52
CA GLY A 326 -15.17 -9.60 -10.58
C GLY A 326 -14.95 -11.07 -10.25
N PHE A 327 -15.50 -11.92 -11.10
CA PHE A 327 -15.45 -13.38 -11.00
C PHE A 327 -15.04 -13.96 -12.34
N ASP A 328 -14.37 -15.11 -12.31
CA ASP A 328 -13.91 -15.78 -13.53
C ASP A 328 -15.09 -16.41 -14.30
N PHE A 329 -16.13 -16.81 -13.57
CA PHE A 329 -17.28 -17.49 -14.15
C PHE A 329 -18.63 -16.84 -13.79
N PRO A 330 -19.58 -16.73 -14.73
CA PRO A 330 -20.88 -16.08 -14.48
C PRO A 330 -21.69 -16.69 -13.34
N TRP A 331 -21.63 -18.01 -13.14
CA TRP A 331 -22.38 -18.71 -12.09
C TRP A 331 -21.84 -18.48 -10.68
N GLN A 332 -20.64 -17.89 -10.53
CA GLN A 332 -20.08 -17.56 -9.22
C GLN A 332 -20.80 -16.37 -8.57
N ASP A 333 -21.52 -15.56 -9.35
CA ASP A 333 -22.22 -14.37 -8.88
C ASP A 333 -23.66 -14.27 -9.41
N PHE A 334 -24.56 -14.95 -8.71
CA PHE A 334 -25.98 -14.85 -9.01
C PHE A 334 -26.48 -13.41 -8.74
N ARG A 335 -27.02 -12.75 -9.78
CA ARG A 335 -27.59 -11.38 -9.73
C ARG A 335 -26.61 -10.27 -9.29
N ASP A 336 -25.32 -10.47 -9.52
CA ASP A 336 -24.24 -9.51 -9.17
C ASP A 336 -24.20 -9.12 -7.68
N ILE A 337 -24.77 -9.96 -6.80
CA ILE A 337 -24.88 -9.66 -5.36
C ILE A 337 -23.48 -9.56 -4.74
N ARG A 338 -22.60 -10.50 -5.10
CA ARG A 338 -21.25 -10.58 -4.52
C ARG A 338 -20.36 -9.48 -5.09
N THR A 339 -20.47 -9.16 -6.38
CA THR A 339 -19.73 -8.05 -7.00
C THR A 339 -20.12 -6.71 -6.36
N LYS A 340 -21.42 -6.45 -6.14
CA LYS A 340 -21.89 -5.24 -5.43
C LYS A 340 -21.31 -5.16 -4.02
N GLU A 341 -21.31 -6.28 -3.30
CA GLU A 341 -20.74 -6.35 -1.96
C GLU A 341 -19.21 -6.11 -1.97
N GLN A 342 -18.48 -6.71 -2.91
CA GLN A 342 -17.04 -6.49 -3.10
C GLN A 342 -16.73 -5.02 -3.40
N LYS A 343 -17.48 -4.38 -4.31
CA LYS A 343 -17.35 -2.96 -4.63
C LYS A 343 -17.55 -2.10 -3.38
N GLN A 344 -18.61 -2.32 -2.61
CA GLN A 344 -18.86 -1.59 -1.36
C GLN A 344 -17.78 -1.85 -0.29
N ARG A 345 -17.34 -3.09 -0.11
CA ARG A 345 -16.29 -3.45 0.85
C ARG A 345 -14.96 -2.79 0.49
N LEU A 346 -14.57 -2.78 -0.79
CA LEU A 346 -13.35 -2.13 -1.26
C LEU A 346 -13.44 -0.61 -1.08
N PHE A 347 -14.54 0.01 -1.49
CA PHE A 347 -14.74 1.46 -1.32
C PHE A 347 -14.72 1.88 0.15
N ASN A 348 -15.45 1.17 1.02
CA ASN A 348 -15.44 1.47 2.46
C ASN A 348 -14.03 1.32 3.07
N ALA A 349 -13.27 0.34 2.61
CA ALA A 349 -11.89 0.16 3.04
C ALA A 349 -10.98 1.28 2.52
N TYR A 350 -11.20 1.74 1.29
CA TYR A 350 -10.48 2.88 0.69
C TYR A 350 -10.76 4.16 1.48
N LYS A 351 -12.03 4.50 1.73
CA LYS A 351 -12.42 5.69 2.51
C LYS A 351 -11.77 5.72 3.88
N ARG A 352 -11.78 4.57 4.57
CA ARG A 352 -11.21 4.42 5.91
C ARG A 352 -9.68 4.28 5.90
N ARG A 353 -9.06 4.10 4.72
CA ARG A 353 -7.64 3.73 4.55
C ARG A 353 -7.30 2.50 5.40
N SER A 354 -8.24 1.55 5.49
CA SER A 354 -8.08 0.35 6.31
C SER A 354 -7.39 -0.74 5.49
N TYR A 355 -6.22 -1.17 5.95
CA TYR A 355 -5.47 -2.29 5.38
C TYR A 355 -4.76 -3.10 6.46
N PHE A 356 -4.11 -2.41 7.42
CA PHE A 356 -3.37 -3.04 8.50
C PHE A 356 -4.25 -3.46 9.69
N TYR A 357 -5.35 -2.72 9.90
CA TYR A 357 -6.25 -2.87 11.04
C TYR A 357 -7.72 -3.02 10.58
N PRO A 358 -8.61 -3.59 11.41
CA PRO A 358 -10.05 -3.63 11.14
C PRO A 358 -10.60 -2.26 10.72
N PRO A 359 -11.61 -2.21 9.83
CA PRO A 359 -12.53 -3.29 9.44
C PRO A 359 -12.03 -4.23 8.34
N ARG A 360 -11.05 -3.82 7.51
CA ARG A 360 -10.45 -4.68 6.48
C ARG A 360 -8.96 -4.84 6.77
N LYS A 361 -8.58 -6.04 7.20
CA LYS A 361 -7.19 -6.42 7.41
C LYS A 361 -6.73 -7.30 6.24
N CYS A 362 -5.80 -6.79 5.46
CA CYS A 362 -5.17 -7.50 4.35
C CYS A 362 -3.75 -7.94 4.76
N LYS A 363 -3.14 -8.88 4.01
CA LYS A 363 -1.75 -9.26 4.18
C LYS A 363 -0.86 -8.22 3.48
N PRO A 364 -0.07 -7.41 4.20
CA PRO A 364 0.86 -6.50 3.56
C PRO A 364 2.05 -7.24 2.97
N PHE A 365 2.78 -6.56 2.10
CA PHE A 365 4.10 -6.94 1.60
C PHE A 365 5.08 -5.82 1.97
N VAL A 366 6.38 -6.11 2.05
CA VAL A 366 7.38 -5.08 2.35
C VAL A 366 7.84 -4.41 1.07
N LEU A 367 7.99 -3.08 1.11
CA LEU A 367 8.79 -2.32 0.17
C LEU A 367 9.77 -1.45 0.97
N ASN A 368 10.99 -1.31 0.50
CA ASN A 368 11.95 -0.38 1.07
C ASN A 368 11.67 1.07 0.65
N MET A 369 12.41 2.02 1.22
CA MET A 369 12.30 3.44 0.85
C MET A 369 12.63 3.73 -0.61
N GLU A 370 13.59 3.02 -1.20
CA GLU A 370 14.02 3.18 -2.60
C GLU A 370 12.91 2.76 -3.58
N GLU A 371 12.29 1.61 -3.33
CA GLU A 371 11.16 1.06 -4.06
C GLU A 371 9.93 1.97 -3.91
N LEU A 372 9.64 2.44 -2.70
CA LEU A 372 8.55 3.39 -2.45
C LEU A 372 8.77 4.72 -3.15
N ALA A 373 9.98 5.29 -3.06
CA ALA A 373 10.35 6.51 -3.75
C ALA A 373 10.30 6.34 -5.27
N THR A 374 10.49 5.12 -5.80
CA THR A 374 10.41 4.85 -7.25
C THR A 374 8.96 4.85 -7.76
N ILE A 375 8.00 4.42 -6.94
CA ILE A 375 6.57 4.34 -7.32
C ILE A 375 5.77 5.58 -6.91
N TYR A 376 6.29 6.37 -5.98
CA TYR A 376 5.66 7.60 -5.50
C TYR A 376 6.75 8.64 -5.22
N HIS A 377 7.07 9.46 -6.22
CA HIS A 377 7.86 10.67 -6.08
C HIS A 377 7.23 11.81 -6.88
N PHE A 378 7.71 13.03 -6.62
CA PHE A 378 7.34 14.16 -7.47
C PHE A 378 8.22 14.13 -8.72
N PRO A 379 7.61 14.02 -9.91
CA PRO A 379 8.37 13.82 -11.14
C PRO A 379 9.22 15.05 -11.46
N GLY A 380 10.34 14.80 -12.14
CA GLY A 380 11.19 15.85 -12.67
C GLY A 380 10.60 16.51 -13.92
N GLN A 381 11.37 17.40 -14.57
CA GLN A 381 10.98 18.07 -15.82
C GLN A 381 10.56 17.10 -16.94
N VAL A 382 11.05 15.86 -16.94
CA VAL A 382 10.75 14.83 -17.95
C VAL A 382 9.27 14.48 -18.04
N ALA A 383 8.52 14.59 -16.93
CA ALA A 383 7.08 14.39 -16.95
C ALA A 383 6.35 15.72 -17.19
N GLU A 384 6.40 16.24 -18.41
CA GLU A 384 5.69 17.46 -18.81
C GLU A 384 4.17 17.26 -18.95
N THR A 385 3.53 16.46 -18.08
CA THR A 385 2.10 16.20 -18.21
C THR A 385 1.34 17.54 -18.03
N PRO A 386 0.55 17.99 -19.01
CA PRO A 386 -0.12 19.30 -18.97
C PRO A 386 -1.27 19.35 -17.95
N THR A 387 -1.64 18.20 -17.39
CA THR A 387 -2.86 18.01 -16.58
C THR A 387 -2.70 18.27 -15.09
N PHE A 388 -1.48 18.58 -14.62
CA PHE A 388 -1.31 19.07 -13.26
C PHE A 388 -1.98 20.44 -13.12
N GLY A 389 -2.73 20.65 -12.03
CA GLY A 389 -3.14 22.00 -11.61
C GLY A 389 -1.90 22.80 -11.18
N ARG A 390 -1.11 23.27 -12.15
CA ARG A 390 0.19 23.93 -11.90
C ARG A 390 -0.03 25.31 -11.32
N ILE A 391 0.87 25.71 -10.43
CA ILE A 391 0.93 27.08 -9.95
C ILE A 391 1.56 27.94 -11.04
N GLU A 392 0.88 28.99 -11.46
CA GLU A 392 1.42 30.01 -12.37
C GLU A 392 2.36 30.93 -11.58
N SER A 393 3.67 30.67 -11.66
CA SER A 393 4.74 31.49 -11.09
C SER A 393 4.93 31.39 -9.56
N ARG A 394 6.20 31.34 -9.13
CA ARG A 394 6.56 31.63 -7.74
C ARG A 394 6.04 33.03 -7.41
N LYS A 395 5.30 33.20 -6.31
CA LYS A 395 5.15 34.53 -5.72
C LYS A 395 6.53 34.94 -5.24
N GLY A 396 7.24 35.73 -6.05
CA GLY A 396 8.48 36.33 -5.62
C GLY A 396 8.18 37.20 -4.41
N GLU A 397 8.90 37.00 -3.31
CA GLU A 397 8.92 38.01 -2.27
C GLU A 397 9.38 39.31 -2.94
N PRO A 398 8.65 40.42 -2.76
CA PRO A 398 9.09 41.69 -3.31
C PRO A 398 10.50 41.98 -2.78
N PRO A 399 11.43 42.44 -3.64
CA PRO A 399 12.78 42.78 -3.20
C PRO A 399 12.68 43.76 -2.03
N SER A 400 13.51 43.56 -1.01
CA SER A 400 13.52 44.31 0.26
C SER A 400 13.84 45.81 0.12
N ASN A 401 13.88 46.32 -1.11
CA ASN A 401 14.24 47.68 -1.48
C ASN A 401 13.11 48.43 -2.21
N LEU A 402 11.86 48.05 -1.94
CA LEU A 402 10.73 48.89 -2.35
C LEU A 402 10.67 50.12 -1.42
N PRO A 403 10.69 51.35 -1.97
CA PRO A 403 10.36 52.51 -1.18
C PRO A 403 8.91 52.37 -0.68
N ILE A 404 8.73 52.63 0.63
CA ILE A 404 7.41 52.69 1.28
C ILE A 404 6.57 53.81 0.67
#